data_AF-A0A850VMV7-F1
#
_entry.id   AF-A0A850VMV7-F1
#
_cell.length_a   1.000
_cell.length_b   1.000
_cell.length_c   1.000
_cell.angle_alpha   90.00
_cell.angle_beta   90.00
_cell.angle_gamma   90.00
#
_symmetry.space_group_name_H-M   'P 1'
#
loop_
_entity.id
_entity.type
_entity.pdbx_description
1 polymer ?
#
loop_
_entity_poly.entity_id
_entity_poly.type
_entity_poly.pdbx_seq_one_letter_code
_entity_poly.pdbx_strand_id
1 'polypeptide(L)'
;PSKKKFCFKAAKEHNIPEDLNKILENKVMETVSDLYYVNMSVVEMKCLDGADGEGIVAKSVSSHSDLIPGVYEGGLKIWECTFDLIDYFSEAEIQFTNKTVLDLGCGAGLLGIVALRGKAEKVHFQDYNSTVIDEITLSNVVANSINEGNRMGSGDDRRTSKPPSKRPKKVECLADVLAKCRFFSGGWSEVSQLLLSSNKPFSKYDVILTSETIYNPDYYSALHDTLAQLLDKNGCVYLAGKAHYFGVGGGIYLFEKFIVERNVFKTSIVKIIDKGLQRCIMEMAFK
;
A
#
# COMPACT_ATOMS: atom_id res chain seq x y z
N PRO A 1 31.40 -0.29 18.04
CA PRO A 1 30.22 0.31 17.37
C PRO A 1 28.94 -0.22 18.00
N SER A 2 28.28 0.60 18.83
CA SER A 2 27.02 0.24 19.48
C SER A 2 25.97 -0.07 18.40
N LYS A 3 25.52 -1.32 18.33
CA LYS A 3 24.28 -1.65 17.61
C LYS A 3 23.19 -0.80 18.28
N LYS A 4 22.74 0.27 17.62
CA LYS A 4 21.52 0.97 18.03
C LYS A 4 20.45 -0.10 18.11
N LYS A 5 19.98 -0.41 19.32
CA LYS A 5 18.76 -1.20 19.51
C LYS A 5 17.65 -0.36 18.90
N PHE A 6 17.29 -0.63 17.65
CA PHE A 6 16.04 -0.12 17.09
C PHE A 6 14.94 -0.64 18.02
N CYS A 7 14.21 0.28 18.64
CA CYS A 7 13.01 -0.08 19.38
C CYS A 7 11.99 -0.49 18.32
N PHE A 8 11.83 -1.80 18.11
CA PHE A 8 10.90 -2.29 17.12
C PHE A 8 9.48 -1.99 17.59
N LYS A 9 8.75 -1.26 16.76
CA LYS A 9 7.38 -0.86 17.03
C LYS A 9 6.49 -2.08 16.93
N ALA A 10 5.76 -2.37 18.01
CA ALA A 10 4.85 -3.51 18.07
C ALA A 10 3.82 -3.44 16.93
N ALA A 11 3.54 -4.60 16.33
CA ALA A 11 2.51 -4.69 15.29
C ALA A 11 1.11 -4.59 15.89
N LYS A 12 0.20 -3.95 15.15
CA LYS A 12 -1.22 -3.78 15.51
C LYS A 12 -2.09 -4.03 14.28
N GLU A 13 -3.16 -4.82 14.45
CA GLU A 13 -4.27 -4.87 13.50
C GLU A 13 -5.27 -3.76 13.87
N HIS A 14 -5.69 -2.96 12.88
CA HIS A 14 -6.63 -1.85 13.08
C HIS A 14 -8.04 -2.26 12.67
N ASN A 15 -9.00 -1.85 13.48
CA ASN A 15 -10.41 -2.09 13.19
C ASN A 15 -10.94 -0.97 12.31
N ILE A 16 -11.82 -1.33 11.37
CA ILE A 16 -12.57 -0.37 10.57
C ILE A 16 -13.64 0.25 11.49
N PRO A 17 -13.70 1.59 11.66
CA PRO A 17 -14.75 2.23 12.45
C PRO A 17 -16.15 1.92 11.91
N GLU A 18 -17.13 1.74 12.82
CA GLU A 18 -18.52 1.45 12.44
C GLU A 18 -19.17 2.60 11.67
N ASP A 19 -18.84 3.85 12.05
CA ASP A 19 -19.36 5.05 11.42
C ASP A 19 -18.42 5.54 10.30
N LEU A 20 -18.68 5.06 9.08
CA LEU A 20 -17.86 5.37 7.91
C LEU A 20 -17.94 6.84 7.50
N ASN A 21 -19.02 7.56 7.84
CA ASN A 21 -19.15 8.98 7.54
C ASN A 21 -18.17 9.83 8.36
N LYS A 22 -17.92 9.42 9.61
CA LYS A 22 -16.92 10.08 10.47
C LYS A 22 -15.49 9.94 9.95
N ILE A 23 -15.18 8.84 9.26
CA ILE A 23 -13.83 8.62 8.70
C ILE A 23 -13.48 9.71 7.69
N LEU A 24 -14.44 10.12 6.88
CA LEU A 24 -14.26 11.16 5.86
C LEU A 24 -14.57 12.57 6.38
N GLU A 25 -15.01 12.71 7.62
CA GLU A 25 -15.44 13.99 8.17
C GLU A 25 -14.26 14.98 8.26
N ASN A 26 -14.46 16.15 7.67
CA ASN A 26 -13.43 17.19 7.57
C ASN A 26 -12.15 16.72 6.84
N LYS A 27 -12.23 15.70 5.98
CA LYS A 27 -11.15 15.34 5.04
C LYS A 27 -11.40 16.03 3.70
N VAL A 28 -10.34 16.52 3.07
CA VAL A 28 -10.39 17.01 1.68
C VAL A 28 -9.79 15.94 0.79
N MET A 29 -10.55 15.52 -0.22
CA MET A 29 -10.14 14.50 -1.17
C MET A 29 -9.62 15.13 -2.45
N GLU A 30 -8.51 14.61 -2.95
CA GLU A 30 -8.00 14.85 -4.30
C GLU A 30 -8.28 13.65 -5.18
N THR A 31 -8.08 13.82 -6.50
CA THR A 31 -8.25 12.74 -7.47
C THR A 31 -7.08 12.71 -8.43
N VAL A 32 -6.50 11.53 -8.62
CA VAL A 32 -5.45 11.26 -9.60
C VAL A 32 -5.72 9.91 -10.25
N SER A 33 -5.68 9.82 -11.57
CA SER A 33 -5.94 8.56 -12.30
C SER A 33 -7.21 7.83 -11.82
N ASP A 34 -8.30 8.57 -11.63
CA ASP A 34 -9.59 8.08 -11.08
C ASP A 34 -9.57 7.52 -9.65
N LEU A 35 -8.46 7.64 -8.92
CA LEU A 35 -8.32 7.26 -7.52
C LEU A 35 -8.47 8.48 -6.63
N TYR A 36 -9.24 8.33 -5.55
CA TYR A 36 -9.37 9.35 -4.52
C TYR A 36 -8.29 9.17 -3.45
N TYR A 37 -7.71 10.26 -2.96
CA TYR A 37 -6.82 10.22 -1.80
C TYR A 37 -6.94 11.48 -0.96
N VAL A 38 -6.69 11.36 0.34
CA VAL A 38 -6.71 12.48 1.28
C VAL A 38 -5.59 13.45 0.94
N ASN A 39 -5.92 14.74 0.81
CA ASN A 39 -4.95 15.80 0.66
C ASN A 39 -4.09 15.91 1.94
N MET A 40 -2.77 15.81 1.76
CA MET A 40 -1.80 15.85 2.87
C MET A 40 -1.83 17.15 3.66
N SER A 41 -1.93 18.31 3.00
CA SER A 41 -1.90 19.62 3.65
C SER A 41 -3.04 19.82 4.66
N VAL A 42 -4.19 19.16 4.45
CA VAL A 42 -5.33 19.20 5.37
C VAL A 42 -5.11 18.32 6.59
N VAL A 43 -4.38 17.20 6.43
CA VAL A 43 -4.00 16.34 7.56
C VAL A 43 -2.94 17.03 8.41
N GLU A 44 -1.95 17.66 7.76
CA GLU A 44 -0.95 18.49 8.44
C GLU A 44 -1.60 19.63 9.25
N MET A 45 -2.56 20.35 8.65
CA MET A 45 -3.25 21.46 9.32
C MET A 45 -4.06 20.99 10.53
N LYS A 46 -4.74 19.84 10.46
CA LYS A 46 -5.52 19.28 11.57
C LYS A 46 -4.66 18.77 12.73
N CYS A 47 -3.56 18.08 12.43
CA CYS A 47 -2.69 17.50 13.46
C CYS A 47 -1.78 18.53 14.16
N LEU A 48 -1.77 19.78 13.69
CA LEU A 48 -1.13 20.90 14.41
C LEU A 48 -1.99 21.40 15.58
N ASP A 49 -3.30 21.17 15.56
CA ASP A 49 -4.25 21.59 16.62
C ASP A 49 -4.59 20.45 17.61
N GLY A 50 -4.09 19.23 17.40
CA GLY A 50 -4.33 18.08 18.28
C GLY A 50 -3.31 16.97 18.06
N ALA A 51 -2.74 16.45 19.16
CA ALA A 51 -1.66 15.46 19.15
C ALA A 51 -2.08 14.17 18.43
N ASP A 52 -1.58 13.96 17.21
CA ASP A 52 -1.59 12.63 16.62
C ASP A 52 -0.84 11.67 17.56
N GLY A 53 -1.36 10.47 17.79
CA GLY A 53 -0.88 9.58 18.85
C GLY A 53 0.62 9.21 18.76
N GLU A 54 1.25 9.39 17.59
CA GLU A 54 2.67 9.12 17.34
C GLU A 54 3.53 10.40 17.21
N GLY A 55 2.90 11.57 17.14
CA GLY A 55 3.54 12.86 16.90
C GLY A 55 4.28 12.95 15.57
N ILE A 56 3.96 12.11 14.58
CA ILE A 56 4.69 12.02 13.32
C ILE A 56 4.40 13.22 12.42
N VAL A 57 3.19 13.78 12.49
CA VAL A 57 2.82 14.91 11.65
C VAL A 57 3.56 16.15 12.12
N ALA A 58 3.55 16.43 13.42
CA ALA A 58 4.33 17.51 14.02
C ALA A 58 5.84 17.37 13.72
N LYS A 59 6.39 16.14 13.80
CA LYS A 59 7.80 15.89 13.48
C LYS A 59 8.11 16.10 11.99
N SER A 60 7.28 15.60 11.09
CA SER A 60 7.45 15.79 9.64
C SER A 60 7.44 17.27 9.27
N VAL A 61 6.46 18.04 9.76
CA VAL A 61 6.37 19.49 9.55
C VAL A 61 7.59 20.21 10.14
N SER A 62 7.98 19.90 11.38
CA SER A 62 9.12 20.57 12.03
C SER A 62 10.46 20.30 11.32
N SER A 63 10.66 19.07 10.83
CA SER A 63 11.88 18.64 10.15
C SER A 63 11.89 18.92 8.65
N HIS A 64 10.77 19.37 8.08
CA HIS A 64 10.56 19.52 6.64
C HIS A 64 10.95 18.25 5.86
N SER A 65 10.69 17.08 6.46
CA SER A 65 11.10 15.78 5.94
C SER A 65 9.88 14.88 5.74
N ASP A 66 9.82 14.23 4.58
CA ASP A 66 8.85 13.18 4.26
C ASP A 66 9.29 11.79 4.75
N LEU A 67 10.44 11.70 5.43
CA LEU A 67 10.99 10.48 6.03
C LEU A 67 11.88 10.78 7.26
N ILE A 68 11.70 10.04 8.35
CA ILE A 68 12.56 10.02 9.54
C ILE A 68 12.74 8.55 9.97
N PRO A 69 13.88 7.90 9.67
CA PRO A 69 14.08 6.47 9.94
C PRO A 69 13.79 6.07 11.40
N GLY A 70 12.98 5.02 11.57
CA GLY A 70 12.52 4.48 12.85
C GLY A 70 11.47 5.33 13.58
N VAL A 71 10.99 6.42 12.97
CA VAL A 71 10.01 7.33 13.58
C VAL A 71 8.83 7.58 12.64
N TYR A 72 9.12 8.00 11.41
CA TYR A 72 8.18 8.27 10.34
C TYR A 72 8.76 7.69 9.06
N GLU A 73 8.31 6.51 8.63
CA GLU A 73 8.87 5.83 7.45
C GLU A 73 8.17 6.25 6.15
N GLY A 74 7.63 7.47 6.11
CA GLY A 74 6.81 7.97 5.02
C GLY A 74 5.32 7.64 5.20
N GLY A 75 4.55 7.85 4.13
CA GLY A 75 3.13 7.46 4.07
C GLY A 75 2.11 8.61 4.09
N LEU A 76 2.48 9.82 4.53
CA LEU A 76 1.64 11.02 4.35
C LEU A 76 1.74 11.54 2.92
N LYS A 77 2.97 11.58 2.39
CA LYS A 77 3.25 11.90 1.00
C LYS A 77 3.12 10.65 0.15
N ILE A 78 2.57 10.81 -1.05
CA ILE A 78 2.57 9.77 -2.08
C ILE A 78 3.86 9.90 -2.90
N TRP A 79 4.63 8.83 -2.96
CA TRP A 79 5.91 8.81 -3.65
C TRP A 79 5.72 8.43 -5.12
N GLU A 80 6.57 8.96 -6.00
CA GLU A 80 6.39 8.90 -7.46
C GLU A 80 6.34 7.47 -8.01
N CYS A 81 7.09 6.53 -7.43
CA CYS A 81 7.09 5.13 -7.86
C CYS A 81 5.72 4.45 -7.66
N THR A 82 4.85 4.98 -6.79
CA THR A 82 3.48 4.47 -6.62
C THR A 82 2.69 4.67 -7.90
N PHE A 83 2.83 5.82 -8.55
CA PHE A 83 2.15 6.09 -9.83
C PHE A 83 2.75 5.28 -10.97
N ASP A 84 4.09 5.16 -11.03
CA ASP A 84 4.73 4.32 -12.04
C ASP A 84 4.22 2.87 -11.98
N LEU A 85 3.99 2.35 -10.77
CA LEU A 85 3.52 1.00 -10.55
C LEU A 85 2.03 0.83 -10.90
N ILE A 86 1.19 1.83 -10.59
CA ILE A 86 -0.22 1.87 -11.01
C ILE A 86 -0.33 1.87 -12.55
N ASP A 87 0.46 2.71 -13.22
CA ASP A 87 0.49 2.79 -14.68
C ASP A 87 0.94 1.44 -15.27
N TYR A 88 1.96 0.82 -14.68
CA TYR A 88 2.42 -0.50 -15.10
C TYR A 88 1.37 -1.60 -14.96
N PHE A 89 0.56 -1.60 -13.89
CA PHE A 89 -0.52 -2.59 -13.75
C PHE A 89 -1.50 -2.53 -14.91
N SER A 90 -1.83 -1.32 -15.37
CA SER A 90 -2.70 -1.14 -16.53
C SER A 90 -2.02 -1.54 -17.83
N GLU A 91 -0.77 -1.14 -18.04
CA GLU A 91 -0.02 -1.44 -19.26
C GLU A 91 0.26 -2.93 -19.44
N ALA A 92 0.62 -3.62 -18.35
CA ALA A 92 0.93 -5.05 -18.34
C ALA A 92 -0.31 -5.93 -18.08
N GLU A 93 -1.51 -5.32 -18.00
CA GLU A 93 -2.79 -6.01 -17.77
C GLU A 93 -2.76 -6.95 -16.55
N ILE A 94 -2.14 -6.52 -15.45
CA ILE A 94 -1.97 -7.33 -14.24
C ILE A 94 -3.35 -7.69 -13.65
N GLN A 95 -3.58 -8.99 -13.45
CA GLN A 95 -4.85 -9.51 -12.99
C GLN A 95 -4.87 -9.70 -11.47
N PHE A 96 -5.76 -8.97 -10.81
CA PHE A 96 -6.00 -9.12 -9.37
C PHE A 96 -7.25 -9.95 -9.05
N THR A 97 -8.02 -10.39 -10.05
CA THR A 97 -9.28 -11.09 -9.82
C THR A 97 -9.08 -12.36 -8.99
N ASN A 98 -9.81 -12.45 -7.87
CA ASN A 98 -9.75 -13.55 -6.91
C ASN A 98 -8.35 -13.79 -6.28
N LYS A 99 -7.53 -12.74 -6.20
CA LYS A 99 -6.20 -12.80 -5.57
C LYS A 99 -6.23 -12.31 -4.13
N THR A 100 -5.36 -12.88 -3.29
CA THR A 100 -5.03 -12.36 -1.97
C THR A 100 -3.80 -11.47 -2.09
N VAL A 101 -3.96 -10.16 -1.85
CA VAL A 101 -2.95 -9.13 -2.14
C VAL A 101 -2.49 -8.44 -0.85
N LEU A 102 -1.20 -8.14 -0.74
CA LEU A 102 -0.64 -7.29 0.32
C LEU A 102 -0.05 -6.03 -0.29
N ASP A 103 -0.46 -4.86 0.20
CA ASP A 103 0.21 -3.57 -0.03
C ASP A 103 1.14 -3.30 1.16
N LEU A 104 2.45 -3.53 0.96
CA LEU A 104 3.49 -3.48 1.99
C LEU A 104 4.24 -2.14 1.96
N GLY A 105 4.21 -1.39 3.06
CA GLY A 105 4.63 0.01 3.07
C GLY A 105 3.63 0.88 2.29
N CYS A 106 2.35 0.71 2.58
CA CYS A 106 1.26 1.16 1.72
C CYS A 106 1.06 2.68 1.69
N GLY A 107 1.41 3.42 2.75
CA GLY A 107 1.14 4.86 2.84
C GLY A 107 -0.32 5.19 2.55
N ALA A 108 -0.57 5.89 1.43
CA ALA A 108 -1.91 6.20 0.95
C ALA A 108 -2.77 4.99 0.55
N GLY A 109 -2.19 3.79 0.42
CA GLY A 109 -2.89 2.55 0.09
C GLY A 109 -3.34 2.44 -1.36
N LEU A 110 -2.80 3.27 -2.26
CA LEU A 110 -3.29 3.34 -3.65
C LEU A 110 -3.08 2.02 -4.43
N LEU A 111 -1.99 1.29 -4.17
CA LEU A 111 -1.72 0.03 -4.84
C LEU A 111 -2.76 -1.04 -4.43
N GLY A 112 -3.03 -1.15 -3.14
CA GLY A 112 -4.07 -2.05 -2.63
C GLY A 112 -5.47 -1.64 -3.08
N ILE A 113 -5.77 -0.34 -3.20
CA ILE A 113 -7.04 0.14 -3.75
C ILE A 113 -7.19 -0.27 -5.23
N VAL A 114 -6.13 -0.14 -6.05
CA VAL A 114 -6.16 -0.63 -7.44
C VAL A 114 -6.40 -2.14 -7.48
N ALA A 115 -5.80 -2.91 -6.57
CA ALA A 115 -6.07 -4.35 -6.47
C ALA A 115 -7.54 -4.65 -6.08
N LEU A 116 -8.12 -3.89 -5.15
CA LEU A 116 -9.55 -3.99 -4.78
C LEU A 116 -10.45 -3.74 -6.00
N ARG A 117 -10.21 -2.65 -6.75
CA ARG A 117 -10.95 -2.35 -7.99
C ARG A 117 -10.75 -3.43 -9.06
N GLY A 118 -9.57 -4.05 -9.07
CA GLY A 118 -9.23 -5.23 -9.87
C GLY A 118 -9.89 -6.54 -9.41
N LYS A 119 -10.81 -6.48 -8.44
CA LYS A 119 -11.58 -7.60 -7.88
C LYS A 119 -10.72 -8.63 -7.14
N ALA A 120 -9.68 -8.16 -6.43
CA ALA A 120 -9.01 -8.96 -5.42
C ALA A 120 -10.03 -9.56 -4.43
N GLU A 121 -9.79 -10.80 -4.02
CA GLU A 121 -10.62 -11.48 -3.02
C GLU A 121 -10.37 -10.86 -1.65
N LYS A 122 -9.10 -10.58 -1.34
CA LYS A 122 -8.65 -9.99 -0.08
C LYS A 122 -7.51 -9.03 -0.34
N VAL A 123 -7.50 -7.90 0.37
CA VAL A 123 -6.40 -6.93 0.32
C VAL A 123 -6.00 -6.54 1.72
N HIS A 124 -4.75 -6.76 2.06
CA HIS A 124 -4.17 -6.31 3.32
C HIS A 124 -3.30 -5.09 3.08
N PHE A 125 -3.37 -4.13 3.99
CA PHE A 125 -2.60 -2.90 3.96
C PHE A 125 -1.67 -2.89 5.16
N GLN A 126 -0.38 -2.65 4.94
CA GLN A 126 0.60 -2.54 6.00
C GLN A 126 1.40 -1.26 5.86
N ASP A 127 1.51 -0.49 6.95
CA ASP A 127 2.41 0.65 7.06
C ASP A 127 3.23 0.57 8.36
N TYR A 128 4.33 1.31 8.48
CA TYR A 128 5.04 1.38 9.75
C TYR A 128 4.23 2.18 10.79
N ASN A 129 3.51 3.21 10.34
CA ASN A 129 2.87 4.21 11.19
C ASN A 129 1.37 3.94 11.42
N SER A 130 0.94 3.88 12.69
CA SER A 130 -0.46 3.70 13.05
C SER A 130 -1.29 4.89 12.57
N THR A 131 -0.75 6.10 12.76
CA THR A 131 -1.37 7.35 12.30
C THR A 131 -1.60 7.33 10.79
N VAL A 132 -0.68 6.76 9.99
CA VAL A 132 -0.84 6.66 8.53
C VAL A 132 -2.02 5.73 8.19
N ILE A 133 -2.09 4.56 8.82
CA ILE A 133 -3.22 3.64 8.63
C ILE A 133 -4.56 4.29 8.99
N ASP A 134 -4.64 4.89 10.18
CA ASP A 134 -5.87 5.42 10.75
C ASP A 134 -6.34 6.68 10.00
N GLU A 135 -5.44 7.61 9.70
CA GLU A 135 -5.79 8.93 9.15
C GLU A 135 -5.77 9.02 7.63
N ILE A 136 -5.02 8.15 6.96
CA ILE A 136 -4.81 8.19 5.50
C ILE A 136 -5.36 6.92 4.85
N THR A 137 -4.79 5.76 5.15
CA THR A 137 -5.05 4.52 4.38
C THR A 137 -6.52 4.12 4.47
N LEU A 138 -7.09 4.09 5.68
CA LEU A 138 -8.51 3.77 5.89
C LEU A 138 -9.43 4.75 5.16
N SER A 139 -9.14 6.06 5.28
CA SER A 139 -9.92 7.12 4.61
C SER A 139 -9.92 6.95 3.09
N ASN A 140 -8.75 6.63 2.50
CA ASN A 140 -8.63 6.42 1.07
C ASN A 140 -9.39 5.18 0.61
N VAL A 141 -9.31 4.06 1.33
CA VAL A 141 -10.07 2.85 0.99
C VAL A 141 -11.58 3.12 1.03
N VAL A 142 -12.07 3.80 2.07
CA VAL A 142 -13.50 4.13 2.20
C VAL A 142 -13.95 5.06 1.08
N ALA A 143 -13.21 6.14 0.79
CA ALA A 143 -13.57 7.10 -0.26
C ALA A 143 -13.64 6.45 -1.66
N ASN A 144 -12.72 5.54 -1.96
CA ASN A 144 -12.73 4.82 -3.23
C ASN A 144 -13.83 3.77 -3.32
N SER A 145 -14.28 3.22 -2.19
CA SER A 145 -15.34 2.22 -2.15
C SER A 145 -16.75 2.83 -2.26
N ILE A 146 -16.96 4.05 -1.75
CA ILE A 146 -18.23 4.78 -1.88
C ILE A 146 -18.46 5.22 -3.34
N ASN A 147 -17.42 5.74 -3.99
CA ASN A 147 -17.55 6.36 -5.30
C ASN A 147 -17.69 5.36 -6.46
N GLU A 148 -17.23 4.11 -6.30
CA GLU A 148 -17.55 3.05 -7.27
C GLU A 148 -19.05 2.73 -7.31
N GLY A 149 -19.73 2.76 -6.16
CA GLY A 149 -21.18 2.56 -6.07
C GLY A 149 -21.98 3.64 -6.83
N ASN A 150 -21.50 4.89 -6.81
CA ASN A 150 -22.15 6.03 -7.47
C ASN A 150 -21.87 6.11 -8.98
N ARG A 151 -20.69 5.70 -9.45
CA ARG A 151 -20.34 5.73 -10.90
C ARG A 151 -21.19 4.76 -11.73
N MET A 152 -21.74 3.71 -11.12
CA MET A 152 -22.61 2.75 -11.81
C MET A 152 -24.08 3.22 -11.94
N GLY A 153 -24.45 4.36 -11.32
CA GLY A 153 -25.81 4.91 -11.31
C GLY A 153 -26.09 6.00 -12.37
N SER A 154 -25.06 6.54 -13.03
CA SER A 154 -25.20 7.62 -14.03
C SER A 154 -24.91 7.13 -15.46
N GLY A 155 -25.53 6.01 -15.85
CA GLY A 155 -25.56 5.53 -17.23
C GLY A 155 -26.67 6.21 -18.02
N ASP A 156 -26.28 7.13 -18.90
CA ASP A 156 -27.04 7.86 -19.92
C ASP A 156 -28.31 7.16 -20.45
N ASP A 157 -29.46 7.74 -20.13
CA ASP A 157 -30.78 7.30 -20.57
C ASP A 157 -31.06 7.85 -21.98
N ARG A 158 -30.41 7.27 -23.00
CA ARG A 158 -30.74 7.50 -24.41
C ARG A 158 -31.01 6.19 -25.14
N ARG A 159 -32.28 5.79 -25.04
CA ARG A 159 -33.08 4.95 -25.96
C ARG A 159 -32.33 4.23 -27.08
N THR A 160 -32.32 2.90 -27.05
CA THR A 160 -32.89 2.06 -28.13
C THR A 160 -33.21 0.66 -27.61
N SER A 161 -34.35 0.15 -28.06
CA SER A 161 -35.06 -1.05 -27.66
C SER A 161 -34.31 -2.37 -27.92
N LYS A 162 -34.14 -3.19 -26.87
CA LYS A 162 -34.18 -4.67 -26.85
C LYS A 162 -34.17 -5.14 -25.38
N PRO A 163 -34.97 -6.14 -24.98
CA PRO A 163 -34.98 -6.60 -23.59
C PRO A 163 -33.70 -7.41 -23.32
N PRO A 164 -32.84 -7.04 -22.36
CA PRO A 164 -31.73 -7.88 -21.96
C PRO A 164 -32.24 -8.91 -20.95
N SER A 165 -32.23 -10.17 -21.34
CA SER A 165 -32.22 -11.30 -20.40
C SER A 165 -30.89 -11.27 -19.63
N LYS A 166 -30.83 -10.60 -18.48
CA LYS A 166 -29.62 -10.57 -17.65
C LYS A 166 -29.99 -10.65 -16.17
N ARG A 167 -29.51 -11.72 -15.52
CA ARG A 167 -29.41 -11.82 -14.06
C ARG A 167 -28.85 -10.50 -13.51
N PRO A 168 -29.39 -9.93 -12.42
CA PRO A 168 -28.86 -8.69 -11.88
C PRO A 168 -27.41 -8.93 -11.48
N LYS A 169 -26.47 -8.18 -12.07
CA LYS A 169 -25.10 -8.08 -11.53
C LYS A 169 -25.26 -7.53 -10.11
N LYS A 170 -24.95 -8.34 -9.09
CA LYS A 170 -25.02 -7.91 -7.69
C LYS A 170 -24.07 -6.72 -7.54
N VAL A 171 -24.63 -5.54 -7.25
CA VAL A 171 -23.84 -4.37 -6.85
C VAL A 171 -23.23 -4.73 -5.51
N GLU A 172 -21.89 -4.75 -5.44
CA GLU A 172 -21.18 -5.03 -4.21
C GLU A 172 -21.36 -3.82 -3.28
N CYS A 173 -21.83 -4.05 -2.05
CA CYS A 173 -22.05 -2.95 -1.12
C CYS A 173 -20.73 -2.54 -0.46
N LEU A 174 -20.66 -1.32 0.08
CA LEU A 174 -19.48 -0.81 0.77
C LEU A 174 -18.99 -1.74 1.88
N ALA A 175 -19.90 -2.34 2.63
CA ALA A 175 -19.56 -3.31 3.69
C ALA A 175 -18.91 -4.59 3.12
N ASP A 176 -19.34 -5.06 1.95
CA ASP A 176 -18.74 -6.22 1.28
C ASP A 176 -17.30 -5.93 0.84
N VAL A 177 -17.03 -4.72 0.33
CA VAL A 177 -15.66 -4.31 -0.06
C VAL A 177 -14.77 -4.18 1.18
N LEU A 178 -15.25 -3.54 2.23
CA LEU A 178 -14.49 -3.35 3.47
C LEU A 178 -14.23 -4.68 4.21
N ALA A 179 -15.13 -5.65 4.10
CA ALA A 179 -14.93 -6.99 4.67
C ALA A 179 -13.75 -7.76 4.03
N LYS A 180 -13.31 -7.36 2.83
CA LYS A 180 -12.11 -7.90 2.16
C LYS A 180 -10.80 -7.27 2.66
N CYS A 181 -10.90 -6.18 3.42
CA CYS A 181 -9.75 -5.36 3.80
C CYS A 181 -9.30 -5.64 5.23
N ARG A 182 -7.98 -5.68 5.45
CA ARG A 182 -7.38 -5.70 6.80
C ARG A 182 -6.21 -4.72 6.85
N PHE A 183 -6.01 -4.07 7.99
CA PHE A 183 -5.08 -2.96 8.12
C PHE A 183 -4.10 -3.22 9.27
N PHE A 184 -2.81 -3.04 9.01
CA PHE A 184 -1.75 -3.35 9.96
C PHE A 184 -0.77 -2.19 10.06
N SER A 185 -0.36 -1.86 11.27
CA SER A 185 0.81 -1.00 11.49
C SER A 185 1.92 -1.74 12.22
N GLY A 186 3.17 -1.34 12.01
CA GLY A 186 4.33 -1.85 12.74
C GLY A 186 5.48 -2.22 11.81
N GLY A 187 6.59 -2.69 12.38
CA GLY A 187 7.72 -3.20 11.60
C GLY A 187 7.35 -4.45 10.81
N TRP A 188 8.00 -4.66 9.66
CA TRP A 188 7.70 -5.78 8.76
C TRP A 188 7.79 -7.14 9.45
N SER A 189 8.84 -7.36 10.25
CA SER A 189 9.04 -8.58 11.04
C SER A 189 7.91 -8.80 12.04
N GLU A 190 7.50 -7.76 12.76
CA GLU A 190 6.45 -7.84 13.78
C GLU A 190 5.08 -8.09 13.14
N VAL A 191 4.78 -7.46 12.00
CA VAL A 191 3.53 -7.68 11.27
C VAL A 191 3.50 -9.08 10.66
N SER A 192 4.63 -9.56 10.10
CA SER A 192 4.75 -10.94 9.63
C SER A 192 4.46 -11.93 10.76
N GLN A 193 5.05 -11.72 11.94
CA GLN A 193 4.79 -12.55 13.12
C GLN A 193 3.33 -12.48 13.56
N LEU A 194 2.72 -11.30 13.58
CA LEU A 194 1.31 -11.13 13.94
C LEU A 194 0.38 -11.90 12.98
N LEU A 195 0.66 -11.83 11.67
CA LEU A 195 -0.12 -12.54 10.65
C LEU A 195 0.02 -14.07 10.79
N LEU A 196 1.24 -14.56 11.03
CA LEU A 196 1.54 -15.99 11.14
C LEU A 196 1.10 -16.60 12.48
N SER A 197 1.04 -15.81 13.56
CA SER A 197 0.63 -16.27 14.89
C SER A 197 -0.85 -16.07 15.19
N SER A 198 -1.59 -15.43 14.29
CA SER A 198 -3.02 -15.23 14.47
C SER A 198 -3.78 -16.55 14.46
N ASN A 199 -4.77 -16.68 15.35
CA ASN A 199 -5.73 -17.79 15.32
C ASN A 199 -6.68 -17.72 14.10
N LYS A 200 -6.62 -16.64 13.30
CA LYS A 200 -7.36 -16.49 12.05
C LYS A 200 -6.66 -17.30 10.94
N PRO A 201 -7.40 -18.02 10.09
CA PRO A 201 -6.81 -18.69 8.92
C PRO A 201 -6.01 -17.69 8.07
N PHE A 202 -4.70 -17.90 7.97
CA PHE A 202 -3.81 -17.09 7.14
C PHE A 202 -3.43 -17.88 5.89
N SER A 203 -3.77 -17.32 4.73
CA SER A 203 -3.26 -17.76 3.44
C SER A 203 -2.15 -16.80 3.03
N LYS A 204 -1.10 -17.36 2.44
CA LYS A 204 -0.04 -16.55 1.83
C LYS A 204 -0.59 -15.71 0.68
N TYR A 205 0.10 -14.62 0.36
CA TYR A 205 -0.35 -13.68 -0.67
C TYR A 205 0.05 -14.15 -2.06
N ASP A 206 -0.89 -14.13 -3.00
CA ASP A 206 -0.61 -14.35 -4.41
C ASP A 206 0.23 -13.19 -4.99
N VAL A 207 0.00 -11.97 -4.50
CA VAL A 207 0.69 -10.77 -4.95
C VAL A 207 1.07 -9.91 -3.76
N ILE A 208 2.33 -9.50 -3.68
CA ILE A 208 2.78 -8.45 -2.76
C ILE A 208 3.17 -7.22 -3.58
N LEU A 209 2.60 -6.08 -3.26
CA LEU A 209 2.84 -4.79 -3.90
C LEU A 209 3.62 -3.92 -2.93
N THR A 210 4.65 -3.24 -3.41
CA THR A 210 5.43 -2.33 -2.56
C THR A 210 6.11 -1.24 -3.38
N SER A 211 6.14 -0.03 -2.85
CA SER A 211 6.68 1.15 -3.54
C SER A 211 7.62 1.91 -2.61
N GLU A 212 8.83 2.14 -3.08
CA GLU A 212 9.91 2.86 -2.38
C GLU A 212 10.19 2.34 -0.96
N THR A 213 10.27 1.02 -0.79
CA THR A 213 10.59 0.35 0.49
C THR A 213 12.04 -0.11 0.62
N ILE A 214 12.88 0.19 -0.37
CA ILE A 214 14.30 -0.22 -0.41
C ILE A 214 15.27 0.96 -0.31
N TYR A 215 14.85 2.08 0.26
CA TYR A 215 15.72 3.25 0.42
C TYR A 215 16.80 3.06 1.49
N ASN A 216 16.56 2.21 2.49
CA ASN A 216 17.49 1.98 3.60
C ASN A 216 17.99 0.51 3.62
N PRO A 217 19.28 0.25 3.32
CA PRO A 217 19.86 -1.08 3.33
C PRO A 217 19.79 -1.79 4.68
N ASP A 218 19.73 -1.05 5.80
CA ASP A 218 19.64 -1.63 7.14
C ASP A 218 18.39 -2.50 7.32
N TYR A 219 17.33 -2.24 6.53
CA TYR A 219 16.07 -2.98 6.59
C TYR A 219 15.92 -4.06 5.51
N TYR A 220 16.90 -4.26 4.64
CA TYR A 220 16.80 -5.26 3.55
C TYR A 220 16.54 -6.67 4.05
N SER A 221 17.17 -7.09 5.16
CA SER A 221 16.90 -8.42 5.73
C SER A 221 15.45 -8.55 6.21
N ALA A 222 14.95 -7.54 6.93
CA ALA A 222 13.58 -7.57 7.42
C ALA A 222 12.56 -7.60 6.27
N LEU A 223 12.79 -6.81 5.21
CA LEU A 223 11.96 -6.83 4.01
C LEU A 223 12.00 -8.20 3.34
N HIS A 224 13.20 -8.71 3.02
CA HIS A 224 13.38 -10.00 2.37
C HIS A 224 12.72 -11.14 3.13
N ASP A 225 12.96 -11.22 4.44
CA ASP A 225 12.45 -12.31 5.27
C ASP A 225 10.92 -12.23 5.37
N THR A 226 10.34 -11.01 5.40
CA THR A 226 8.89 -10.79 5.35
C THR A 226 8.30 -11.23 4.02
N LEU A 227 8.91 -10.85 2.89
CA LEU A 227 8.48 -11.31 1.56
C LEU A 227 8.51 -12.84 1.49
N ALA A 228 9.57 -13.49 1.97
CA ALA A 228 9.71 -14.95 1.91
C ALA A 228 8.70 -15.69 2.81
N GLN A 229 8.40 -15.11 3.98
CA GLN A 229 7.43 -15.68 4.90
C GLN A 229 6.00 -15.55 4.36
N LEU A 230 5.66 -14.41 3.77
CA LEU A 230 4.28 -14.06 3.45
C LEU A 230 3.85 -14.37 2.00
N LEU A 231 4.78 -14.46 1.05
CA LEU A 231 4.46 -14.74 -0.36
C LEU A 231 4.10 -16.21 -0.59
N ASP A 232 3.06 -16.46 -1.38
CA ASP A 232 2.71 -17.79 -1.85
C ASP A 232 3.82 -18.36 -2.75
N LYS A 233 3.97 -19.70 -2.78
CA LYS A 233 5.00 -20.36 -3.60
C LYS A 233 4.89 -20.02 -5.10
N ASN A 234 3.67 -19.74 -5.57
CA ASN A 234 3.38 -19.36 -6.95
C ASN A 234 3.07 -17.86 -7.08
N GLY A 235 3.26 -17.09 -6.00
CA GLY A 235 3.02 -15.67 -5.97
C GLY A 235 4.16 -14.86 -6.57
N CYS A 236 3.91 -13.57 -6.76
CA CYS A 236 4.90 -12.60 -7.22
C CYS A 236 4.90 -11.34 -6.35
N VAL A 237 6.03 -10.65 -6.33
CA VAL A 237 6.19 -9.32 -5.73
C VAL A 237 6.39 -8.32 -6.86
N TYR A 238 5.64 -7.23 -6.84
CA TYR A 238 5.96 -6.05 -7.65
C TYR A 238 6.49 -4.96 -6.75
N LEU A 239 7.76 -4.61 -6.97
CA LEU A 239 8.48 -3.60 -6.22
C LEU A 239 8.86 -2.45 -7.15
N ALA A 240 8.42 -1.23 -6.85
CA ALA A 240 8.85 -0.04 -7.55
C ALA A 240 9.85 0.75 -6.69
N GLY A 241 10.94 1.23 -7.27
CA GLY A 241 11.94 1.99 -6.53
C GLY A 241 12.91 2.75 -7.42
N LYS A 242 13.55 3.76 -6.83
CA LYS A 242 14.62 4.53 -7.47
C LYS A 242 15.89 3.70 -7.64
N ALA A 243 16.64 4.01 -8.70
CA ALA A 243 17.96 3.42 -8.94
C ALA A 243 18.89 3.64 -7.73
N HIS A 244 18.80 4.81 -7.08
CA HIS A 244 19.55 5.12 -5.87
C HIS A 244 18.81 6.14 -4.98
N TYR A 245 18.96 6.02 -3.66
CA TYR A 245 18.45 6.97 -2.67
C TYR A 245 19.62 7.66 -1.97
N PHE A 246 19.89 8.91 -2.31
CA PHE A 246 20.98 9.68 -1.72
C PHE A 246 20.80 9.86 -0.19
N GLY A 247 21.90 9.79 0.55
CA GLY A 247 21.90 9.88 2.02
C GLY A 247 21.74 8.53 2.71
N VAL A 248 20.58 7.89 2.56
CA VAL A 248 20.27 6.57 3.15
C VAL A 248 20.94 5.39 2.42
N GLY A 249 21.28 5.57 1.13
CA GLY A 249 22.20 4.71 0.39
C GLY A 249 21.59 3.47 -0.28
N GLY A 250 20.29 3.22 -0.14
CA GLY A 250 19.59 2.12 -0.81
C GLY A 250 19.37 2.35 -2.30
N GLY A 251 18.67 1.41 -2.94
CA GLY A 251 18.35 1.46 -4.36
C GLY A 251 18.26 0.08 -5.01
N ILE A 252 17.70 0.06 -6.22
CA ILE A 252 17.38 -1.15 -6.99
C ILE A 252 18.58 -2.08 -7.16
N TYR A 253 19.74 -1.57 -7.61
CA TYR A 253 20.92 -2.39 -7.84
C TYR A 253 21.46 -3.05 -6.56
N LEU A 254 21.51 -2.29 -5.45
CA LEU A 254 22.00 -2.81 -4.17
C LEU A 254 21.05 -3.86 -3.61
N PHE A 255 19.74 -3.65 -3.76
CA PHE A 255 18.74 -4.64 -3.33
C PHE A 255 18.80 -5.90 -4.19
N GLU A 256 18.92 -5.79 -5.51
CA GLU A 256 19.09 -6.95 -6.40
C GLU A 256 20.29 -7.80 -6.02
N LYS A 257 21.45 -7.17 -5.78
CA LYS A 257 22.66 -7.87 -5.31
C LYS A 257 22.39 -8.63 -4.01
N PHE A 258 21.72 -7.98 -3.05
CA PHE A 258 21.33 -8.61 -1.79
C PHE A 258 20.42 -9.82 -1.99
N ILE A 259 19.43 -9.74 -2.90
CA ILE A 259 18.53 -10.85 -3.23
C ILE A 259 19.29 -12.01 -3.87
N VAL A 260 20.21 -11.73 -4.80
CA VAL A 260 21.05 -12.74 -5.44
C VAL A 260 21.89 -13.50 -4.41
N GLU A 261 22.50 -12.78 -3.46
CA GLU A 261 23.28 -13.38 -2.36
C GLU A 261 22.42 -14.26 -1.44
N ARG A 262 21.17 -13.87 -1.16
CA ARG A 262 20.23 -14.66 -0.34
C ARG A 262 19.73 -15.93 -1.04
N ASN A 263 19.72 -15.94 -2.37
CA ASN A 263 19.40 -17.10 -3.20
C ASN A 263 18.00 -17.72 -2.94
N VAL A 264 17.02 -16.91 -2.52
CA VAL A 264 15.62 -17.35 -2.29
C VAL A 264 14.71 -16.97 -3.46
N PHE A 265 14.88 -15.75 -3.99
CA PHE A 265 14.07 -15.20 -5.07
C PHE A 265 14.88 -15.08 -6.37
N LYS A 266 14.19 -15.18 -7.50
CA LYS A 266 14.63 -14.63 -8.78
C LYS A 266 14.02 -13.23 -8.97
N THR A 267 14.76 -12.35 -9.63
CA THR A 267 14.36 -10.96 -9.90
C THR A 267 14.37 -10.69 -11.40
N SER A 268 13.50 -9.80 -11.86
CA SER A 268 13.49 -9.26 -13.22
C SER A 268 13.08 -7.79 -13.19
N ILE A 269 13.81 -6.93 -13.88
CA ILE A 269 13.38 -5.54 -14.10
C ILE A 269 12.38 -5.55 -15.26
N VAL A 270 11.11 -5.30 -14.94
CA VAL A 270 9.99 -5.37 -15.91
C VAL A 270 9.66 -4.01 -16.54
N LYS A 271 10.08 -2.91 -15.91
CA LYS A 271 9.97 -1.56 -16.47
C LYS A 271 11.08 -0.65 -15.95
N ILE A 272 11.62 0.18 -16.84
CA ILE A 272 12.54 1.27 -16.50
C ILE A 272 11.85 2.58 -16.86
N ILE A 273 11.87 3.53 -15.94
CA ILE A 273 11.32 4.86 -16.13
C ILE A 273 12.49 5.85 -16.08
N ASP A 274 12.80 6.43 -17.24
CA ASP A 274 13.93 7.33 -17.43
C ASP A 274 13.47 8.79 -17.55
N LYS A 275 12.91 9.31 -16.45
CA LYS A 275 12.48 10.70 -16.31
C LYS A 275 13.04 11.30 -15.03
N GLY A 276 14.18 11.98 -15.14
CA GLY A 276 14.92 12.50 -14.00
C GLY A 276 15.86 11.44 -13.42
N LEU A 277 15.81 11.20 -12.11
CA LEU A 277 16.50 10.07 -11.51
C LEU A 277 15.80 8.77 -11.95
N GLN A 278 16.56 7.83 -12.51
CA GLN A 278 16.02 6.57 -13.01
C GLN A 278 15.26 5.81 -11.92
N ARG A 279 14.09 5.28 -12.28
CA ARG A 279 13.25 4.43 -11.44
C ARG A 279 12.96 3.13 -12.16
N CYS A 280 12.76 2.06 -11.41
CA CYS A 280 12.53 0.73 -11.96
C CYS A 280 11.39 0.03 -11.25
N ILE A 281 10.71 -0.84 -11.99
CA ILE A 281 9.80 -1.84 -11.45
C ILE A 281 10.49 -3.20 -11.54
N MET A 282 10.63 -3.85 -10.40
CA MET A 282 11.19 -5.18 -10.24
C MET A 282 10.06 -6.15 -9.92
N GLU A 283 9.98 -7.23 -10.70
CA GLU A 283 9.21 -8.42 -10.36
C GLU A 283 10.11 -9.40 -9.61
N MET A 284 9.61 -9.99 -8.52
CA MET A 284 10.29 -11.05 -7.78
C MET A 284 9.37 -12.26 -7.60
N ALA A 285 9.93 -13.45 -7.70
CA ALA A 285 9.22 -14.71 -7.40
C ALA A 285 10.20 -15.73 -6.81
N PHE A 286 9.70 -16.77 -6.17
CA PHE A 286 10.57 -17.86 -5.71
C PHE A 286 11.32 -18.51 -6.90
N LYS A 287 12.54 -18.98 -6.61
CA LYS A 287 13.34 -19.75 -7.58
C LYS A 287 12.74 -21.13 -7.84
#